data_AF-A0A4Q6BK85-F1
#
_entry.id   AF-A0A4Q6BK85-F1
#
_cell.length_a   1.000
_cell.length_b   1.000
_cell.length_c   1.000
_cell.angle_alpha   90.00
_cell.angle_beta   90.00
_cell.angle_gamma   90.00
#
_symmetry.space_group_name_H-M   'P 1'
#
loop_
_entity.id
_entity.type
_entity.pdbx_description
1 polymer ?
#
loop_
_entity_poly.entity_id
_entity_poly.type
_entity_poly.pdbx_seq_one_letter_code
_entity_poly.pdbx_strand_id
1 'polypeptide(L)'
;MIELDGVLQRQLKRLGVDANAPPTEAVWRKLLQRVSEHYTLLEDNRSLLVRSMEVSSREMNDLRQRVEGQRDDLKEAIFAVNETLLAFATIVQESSADGTDPDTLAEAKHRLSLRIGRLFPESAEHQDSAEVTGMKTSLMRLADQLLRLLSSSVETVRLRKELEVTRTVQEMLVPVLAEGAHAAFDYAADHASAASCGGDFWMVRALSPDRVFVFVADATGHGVPSA
;
A
#
# COMPACT_ATOMS: atom_id res chain seq x y z
N MET A 1 12.52 71.09 -30.97
CA MET A 1 11.48 70.34 -31.72
C MET A 1 11.01 69.24 -30.80
N ILE A 2 9.73 69.20 -30.45
CA ILE A 2 9.20 68.15 -29.56
C ILE A 2 9.10 66.88 -30.39
N GLU A 3 9.96 65.90 -30.14
CA GLU A 3 9.84 64.58 -30.77
C GLU A 3 8.61 63.88 -30.20
N LEU A 4 7.56 63.80 -31.01
CA LEU A 4 6.32 63.12 -30.65
C LEU A 4 6.47 61.62 -30.93
N ASP A 5 6.06 60.79 -29.97
CA ASP A 5 6.01 59.33 -30.14
C ASP A 5 5.17 58.93 -31.38
N GLY A 6 5.57 57.84 -32.04
CA GLY A 6 4.96 57.39 -33.30
C GLY A 6 3.48 57.01 -33.17
N VAL A 7 3.00 56.62 -31.98
CA VAL A 7 1.57 56.39 -31.74
C VAL A 7 0.83 57.73 -31.70
N LEU A 8 1.38 58.71 -30.98
CA LEU A 8 0.79 60.04 -30.86
C LEU A 8 0.71 60.75 -32.21
N GLN A 9 1.74 60.67 -33.05
CA GLN A 9 1.72 61.22 -34.41
C GLN A 9 0.59 60.62 -35.28
N ARG A 10 0.40 59.29 -35.20
CA ARG A 10 -0.68 58.60 -35.92
C ARG A 10 -2.06 58.99 -35.40
N GLN A 11 -2.21 59.21 -34.09
CA GLN A 11 -3.47 59.65 -33.50
C GLN A 11 -3.82 61.08 -33.91
N LEU A 12 -2.85 62.00 -33.89
CA LEU A 12 -3.01 63.37 -34.37
C LEU A 12 -3.40 63.41 -35.85
N LYS A 13 -2.74 62.61 -36.70
CA LYS A 13 -3.09 62.47 -38.12
C LYS A 13 -4.51 61.94 -38.35
N ARG A 14 -4.98 60.97 -37.54
CA ARG A 14 -6.36 60.44 -37.61
C ARG A 14 -7.43 61.46 -37.17
N LEU A 15 -7.06 62.41 -36.32
CA LEU A 15 -7.93 63.48 -35.85
C LEU A 15 -7.86 64.75 -36.72
N GLY A 16 -6.96 64.78 -37.71
CA GLY A 16 -6.74 65.94 -38.56
C GLY A 16 -6.05 67.11 -37.83
N VAL A 17 -5.30 66.82 -36.76
CA VAL A 17 -4.59 67.82 -35.96
C VAL A 17 -3.14 67.91 -36.43
N ASP A 18 -2.69 69.12 -36.76
CA ASP A 18 -1.28 69.42 -36.94
C ASP A 18 -0.63 69.69 -35.58
N ALA A 19 0.57 69.13 -35.36
CA ALA A 19 1.31 69.29 -34.12
C ALA A 19 1.87 70.72 -33.93
N ASN A 20 2.01 71.47 -35.02
CA ASN A 20 2.62 72.81 -35.01
C ASN A 20 1.59 73.95 -35.04
N ALA A 21 0.29 73.66 -35.08
CA ALA A 21 -0.78 74.65 -35.15
C ALA A 21 -1.87 74.38 -34.10
N PRO A 22 -2.47 75.43 -33.50
CA PRO A 22 -3.56 75.23 -32.54
C PRO A 22 -4.79 74.62 -33.24
N PRO A 23 -5.40 73.56 -32.68
CA PRO A 23 -6.57 72.93 -33.26
C PRO A 23 -7.79 73.84 -33.16
N THR A 24 -8.71 73.72 -34.13
CA THR A 24 -10.02 74.37 -34.05
C THR A 24 -10.81 73.83 -32.85
N GLU A 25 -11.70 74.65 -32.29
CA GLU A 25 -12.51 74.30 -31.11
C GLU A 25 -13.25 72.95 -31.25
N ALA A 26 -13.80 72.64 -32.42
CA ALA A 26 -14.47 71.38 -32.69
C ALA A 26 -13.53 70.16 -32.65
N VAL A 27 -12.31 70.32 -33.19
CA VAL A 27 -11.28 69.27 -33.19
C VAL A 27 -10.71 69.08 -31.78
N TRP A 28 -10.54 70.17 -31.04
CA TRP A 28 -10.14 70.14 -29.64
C TRP A 28 -11.15 69.39 -28.75
N ARG A 29 -12.46 69.68 -28.89
CA ARG A 29 -13.51 68.94 -28.17
C ARG A 29 -13.50 67.44 -28.51
N LYS A 30 -13.30 67.09 -29.78
CA LYS A 30 -13.23 65.68 -30.22
C LYS A 30 -12.01 64.95 -29.63
N LEU A 31 -10.87 65.63 -29.54
CA LEU A 31 -9.68 65.09 -28.89
C LEU A 31 -9.91 64.87 -27.40
N LEU A 32 -10.46 65.87 -26.69
CA LEU A 32 -10.80 65.73 -25.27
C LEU A 32 -11.80 64.61 -25.01
N GLN A 33 -12.82 64.47 -25.85
CA GLN A 33 -13.77 63.36 -25.75
C GLN A 33 -13.07 62.01 -25.90
N ARG A 34 -12.20 61.86 -26.91
CA ARG A 34 -11.50 60.59 -27.15
C ARG A 34 -10.51 60.23 -26.05
N VAL A 35 -9.83 61.23 -25.50
CA VAL A 35 -8.91 61.05 -24.36
C VAL A 35 -9.70 60.68 -23.11
N SER A 36 -10.83 61.35 -22.86
CA SER A 36 -11.74 61.03 -21.74
C SER A 36 -12.26 59.59 -21.86
N GLU A 37 -12.78 59.20 -23.03
CA GLU A 37 -13.23 57.82 -23.32
C GLU A 37 -12.13 56.79 -23.06
N HIS A 38 -10.89 57.10 -23.47
CA HIS A 38 -9.76 56.19 -23.28
C HIS A 38 -9.40 56.05 -21.79
N TYR A 39 -9.40 57.13 -21.02
CA TYR A 39 -9.14 57.07 -19.58
C TYR A 39 -10.24 56.34 -18.84
N THR A 40 -11.51 56.58 -19.17
CA THR A 40 -12.64 55.82 -18.59
C THR A 40 -12.50 54.33 -18.89
N LEU A 41 -12.22 53.97 -20.15
CA LEU A 41 -12.02 52.57 -20.54
C LEU A 41 -10.81 51.92 -19.83
N LEU A 42 -9.72 52.68 -19.65
CA LEU A 42 -8.53 52.18 -18.96
C LEU A 42 -8.81 51.93 -17.47
N GLU A 43 -9.53 52.84 -16.82
CA GLU A 43 -9.94 52.68 -15.43
C GLU A 43 -10.92 51.50 -15.25
N ASP A 44 -11.91 51.37 -16.15
CA ASP A 44 -12.83 50.24 -16.16
C ASP A 44 -12.07 48.91 -16.32
N ASN A 45 -11.12 48.83 -17.26
CA ASN A 45 -10.30 47.64 -17.46
C ASN A 45 -9.42 47.33 -16.24
N ARG A 46 -8.83 48.35 -15.61
CA ARG A 46 -8.03 48.18 -14.39
C ARG A 46 -8.89 47.64 -13.25
N SER A 47 -10.09 48.18 -13.06
CA SER A 47 -11.01 47.74 -12.02
C SER A 47 -11.47 46.29 -12.24
N LEU A 48 -11.76 45.91 -13.49
CA LEU A 48 -12.10 44.53 -13.87
C LEU A 48 -10.93 43.57 -13.61
N LEU A 49 -9.72 43.96 -13.99
CA LEU A 49 -8.52 43.15 -13.76
C LEU A 49 -8.28 42.91 -12.26
N VAL A 50 -8.32 43.97 -11.45
CA VAL A 50 -8.17 43.86 -9.99
C VAL A 50 -9.20 42.92 -9.41
N ARG A 51 -10.47 43.08 -9.78
CA ARG A 51 -11.56 42.22 -9.31
C ARG A 51 -11.38 40.76 -9.76
N SER A 52 -10.93 40.53 -10.99
CA SER A 52 -10.67 39.17 -11.50
C SER A 52 -9.50 38.50 -10.77
N MET A 53 -8.44 39.25 -10.44
CA MET A 53 -7.31 38.73 -9.65
C MET A 53 -7.72 38.44 -8.21
N GLU A 54 -8.55 39.28 -7.60
CA GLU A 54 -9.08 39.03 -6.26
C GLU A 54 -9.92 37.76 -6.19
N VAL A 55 -10.81 37.55 -7.17
CA VAL A 55 -11.61 36.33 -7.28
C VAL A 55 -10.71 35.11 -7.47
N SER A 56 -9.79 35.16 -8.43
CA SER A 56 -8.87 34.04 -8.69
C SER A 56 -7.98 33.73 -7.49
N SER A 57 -7.46 34.75 -6.80
CA SER A 57 -6.64 34.55 -5.59
C SER A 57 -7.46 33.94 -4.45
N ARG A 58 -8.74 34.30 -4.31
CA ARG A 58 -9.63 33.70 -3.33
C ARG A 58 -9.92 32.25 -3.66
N GLU A 59 -10.32 31.95 -4.89
CA GLU A 59 -10.57 30.59 -5.35
C GLU A 59 -9.32 29.70 -5.22
N MET A 60 -8.14 30.23 -5.52
CA MET A 60 -6.87 29.50 -5.36
C MET A 60 -6.57 29.20 -3.88
N ASN A 61 -6.81 30.15 -2.99
CA ASN A 61 -6.64 29.94 -1.55
C ASN A 61 -7.65 28.94 -1.00
N ASP A 62 -8.92 29.02 -1.41
CA ASP A 62 -9.96 28.08 -1.03
C ASP A 62 -9.62 26.65 -1.52
N LEU A 63 -9.19 26.53 -2.78
CA LEU A 63 -8.75 25.25 -3.34
C LEU A 63 -7.54 24.69 -2.58
N ARG A 64 -6.56 25.54 -2.28
CA ARG A 64 -5.38 25.13 -1.51
C ARG A 64 -5.76 24.65 -0.11
N GLN A 65 -6.66 25.34 0.59
CA GLN A 65 -7.16 24.91 1.90
C GLN A 65 -7.88 23.56 1.81
N ARG A 66 -8.68 23.34 0.77
CA ARG A 66 -9.34 22.03 0.54
C ARG A 66 -8.33 20.91 0.34
N VAL A 67 -7.31 21.13 -0.50
CA VAL A 67 -6.25 20.13 -0.75
C VAL A 67 -5.45 19.84 0.52
N GLU A 68 -5.12 20.87 1.31
CA GLU A 68 -4.44 20.69 2.60
C GLU A 68 -5.31 19.88 3.57
N GLY A 69 -6.61 20.16 3.65
CA GLY A 69 -7.57 19.39 4.46
C GLY A 69 -7.66 17.92 4.03
N GLN A 70 -7.90 17.65 2.74
CA GLN A 70 -7.96 16.29 2.20
C GLN A 70 -6.67 15.49 2.46
N ARG A 71 -5.51 16.15 2.34
CA ARG A 71 -4.21 15.54 2.65
C ARG A 71 -4.11 15.16 4.12
N ASP A 72 -4.57 16.02 5.01
CA ASP A 72 -4.47 15.79 6.45
C ASP A 72 -5.45 14.69 6.91
N ASP A 73 -6.66 14.65 6.35
CA ASP A 73 -7.61 13.55 6.54
C ASP A 73 -7.02 12.21 6.07
N LEU A 74 -6.37 12.19 4.89
CA LEU A 74 -5.70 10.99 4.37
C LEU A 74 -4.56 10.53 5.28
N LYS A 75 -3.76 11.45 5.81
CA LYS A 75 -2.69 11.11 6.75
C LYS A 75 -3.26 10.47 8.01
N GLU A 76 -4.29 11.07 8.58
CA GLU A 76 -4.93 10.56 9.80
C GLU A 76 -5.50 9.14 9.56
N ALA A 77 -6.15 8.91 8.42
CA ALA A 77 -6.62 7.59 8.02
C ALA A 77 -5.46 6.57 7.92
N ILE A 78 -4.34 6.93 7.29
CA ILE A 78 -3.16 6.06 7.20
C ILE A 78 -2.60 5.71 8.57
N PHE A 79 -2.47 6.69 9.47
CA PHE A 79 -1.97 6.44 10.84
C PHE A 79 -2.89 5.49 11.60
N ALA A 80 -4.20 5.71 11.54
CA ALA A 80 -5.17 4.87 12.21
C ALA A 80 -5.18 3.43 11.65
N VAL A 81 -5.00 3.26 10.33
CA VAL A 81 -4.83 1.95 9.71
C VAL A 81 -3.56 1.28 10.20
N ASN A 82 -2.44 2.00 10.22
CA ASN A 82 -1.17 1.47 10.70
C ASN A 82 -1.28 0.96 12.15
N GLU A 83 -1.87 1.77 13.05
CA GLU A 83 -2.14 1.33 14.43
C GLU A 83 -3.01 0.07 14.49
N THR A 84 -4.03 -0.01 13.62
CA THR A 84 -4.94 -1.15 13.63
C THR A 84 -4.27 -2.42 13.12
N LEU A 85 -3.42 -2.32 12.09
CA LEU A 85 -2.61 -3.43 11.59
C LEU A 85 -1.57 -3.89 12.62
N LEU A 86 -0.94 -2.95 13.33
CA LEU A 86 -0.03 -3.25 14.45
C LEU A 86 -0.75 -4.02 15.56
N ALA A 87 -1.91 -3.53 16.02
CA ALA A 87 -2.69 -4.23 17.05
C ALA A 87 -3.13 -5.63 16.60
N PHE A 88 -3.49 -5.78 15.31
CA PHE A 88 -3.83 -7.08 14.73
C PHE A 88 -2.63 -8.03 14.71
N ALA A 89 -1.45 -7.56 14.27
CA ALA A 89 -0.24 -8.36 14.22
C ALA A 89 0.17 -8.86 15.62
N THR A 90 0.01 -8.03 16.66
CA THR A 90 0.24 -8.43 18.04
C THR A 90 -0.68 -9.56 18.47
N ILE A 91 -1.99 -9.49 18.17
CA ILE A 91 -2.96 -10.54 18.52
C ILE A 91 -2.60 -11.87 17.84
N VAL A 92 -2.21 -11.83 16.56
CA VAL A 92 -1.77 -13.02 15.83
C VAL A 92 -0.49 -13.59 16.43
N GLN A 93 0.49 -12.74 16.79
CA GLN A 93 1.73 -13.19 17.43
C GLN A 93 1.49 -13.80 18.81
N GLU A 94 0.68 -13.17 19.66
CA GLU A 94 0.33 -13.68 21.00
C GLU A 94 -0.42 -15.02 20.90
N SER A 95 -1.27 -15.18 19.89
CA SER A 95 -2.01 -16.43 19.64
C SER A 95 -1.19 -17.51 18.92
N SER A 96 0.01 -17.17 18.40
CA SER A 96 0.92 -18.13 17.76
C SER A 96 1.71 -18.96 18.77
N ALA A 97 1.66 -18.62 20.06
CA ALA A 97 2.32 -19.39 21.12
C ALA A 97 1.66 -20.75 21.39
N ASP A 98 0.37 -20.93 21.03
CA ASP A 98 -0.40 -22.17 21.28
C ASP A 98 -1.09 -22.73 20.01
N GLY A 99 -0.66 -22.29 18.83
CA GLY A 99 -1.29 -22.64 17.56
C GLY A 99 -2.47 -21.72 17.24
N THR A 100 -2.43 -21.07 16.07
CA THR A 100 -3.46 -20.11 15.68
C THR A 100 -4.77 -20.82 15.37
N ASP A 101 -5.70 -20.78 16.32
CA ASP A 101 -7.05 -21.31 16.22
C ASP A 101 -7.89 -20.48 15.23
N PRO A 102 -8.68 -21.07 14.31
CA PRO A 102 -9.47 -20.33 13.32
C PRO A 102 -10.40 -19.26 13.91
N ASP A 103 -10.86 -19.46 15.14
CA ASP A 103 -11.71 -18.51 15.87
C ASP A 103 -10.96 -17.23 16.26
N THR A 104 -9.65 -17.30 16.53
CA THR A 104 -8.83 -16.12 16.83
C THR A 104 -8.68 -15.21 15.62
N LEU A 105 -8.59 -15.78 14.41
CA LEU A 105 -8.52 -15.04 13.16
C LEU A 105 -9.85 -14.35 12.83
N ALA A 106 -10.96 -15.03 13.09
CA ALA A 106 -12.30 -14.48 12.90
C ALA A 106 -12.56 -13.30 13.84
N GLU A 107 -12.19 -13.42 15.11
CA GLU A 107 -12.30 -12.35 16.11
C GLU A 107 -11.41 -11.15 15.76
N ALA A 108 -10.18 -11.39 15.35
CA ALA A 108 -9.26 -10.33 14.96
C ALA A 108 -9.74 -9.60 13.68
N LYS A 109 -10.33 -10.32 12.71
CA LYS A 109 -11.01 -9.73 11.54
C LYS A 109 -12.22 -8.89 11.95
N HIS A 110 -13.05 -9.39 12.85
CA HIS A 110 -14.25 -8.67 13.31
C HIS A 110 -13.88 -7.35 13.99
N ARG A 111 -12.88 -7.36 14.86
CA ARG A 111 -12.37 -6.18 15.57
C ARG A 111 -11.77 -5.14 14.63
N LEU A 112 -11.00 -5.55 13.63
CA LEU A 112 -10.49 -4.69 12.56
C LEU A 112 -11.64 -4.00 11.81
N SER A 113 -12.68 -4.77 11.48
CA SER A 113 -13.84 -4.27 10.74
C SER A 113 -14.60 -3.20 11.51
N LEU A 114 -14.82 -3.42 12.81
CA LEU A 114 -15.44 -2.43 13.71
C LEU A 114 -14.62 -1.15 13.82
N ARG A 115 -13.29 -1.25 13.84
CA ARG A 115 -12.41 -0.09 13.98
C ARG A 115 -12.35 0.75 12.70
N ILE A 116 -12.29 0.11 11.53
CA ILE A 116 -12.40 0.82 10.23
C ILE A 116 -13.77 1.50 10.11
N GLY A 117 -14.85 0.85 10.56
CA GLY A 117 -16.19 1.46 10.57
C GLY A 117 -16.30 2.72 11.44
N ARG A 118 -15.51 2.81 12.52
CA ARG A 118 -15.43 4.02 13.36
C ARG A 118 -14.62 5.15 12.73
N LEU A 119 -13.59 4.82 11.95
CA LEU A 119 -12.74 5.79 11.28
C LEU A 119 -13.42 6.41 10.05
N PHE A 120 -14.33 5.67 9.41
CA PHE A 120 -15.11 6.13 8.28
C PHE A 120 -16.61 6.07 8.61
N PRO A 121 -17.12 6.97 9.48
CA PRO A 121 -18.54 7.05 9.77
C PRO A 121 -19.32 7.37 8.48
N GLU A 122 -20.43 6.68 8.24
CA GLU A 122 -21.27 6.85 7.03
C GLU A 122 -21.91 8.26 6.93
N SER A 123 -21.75 9.08 7.97
CA SER A 123 -22.34 10.41 8.11
C SER A 123 -21.41 11.51 7.64
N ALA A 124 -21.23 11.64 6.32
CA ALA A 124 -20.78 12.90 5.74
C ALA A 124 -21.64 13.18 4.51
N GLU A 125 -22.63 14.06 4.66
CA GLU A 125 -23.54 14.55 3.60
C GLU A 125 -22.82 15.38 2.51
N HIS A 126 -21.53 15.15 2.27
CA HIS A 126 -20.74 15.87 1.28
C HIS A 126 -20.37 14.94 0.12
N GLN A 127 -20.33 15.53 -1.08
CA GLN A 127 -20.06 14.89 -2.38
C GLN A 127 -18.77 14.03 -2.42
N ASP A 128 -17.88 14.18 -1.43
CA ASP A 128 -16.62 13.42 -1.23
C ASP A 128 -16.84 11.98 -0.68
N SER A 129 -18.09 11.60 -0.38
CA SER A 129 -18.46 10.26 0.11
C SER A 129 -18.02 9.10 -0.80
N ALA A 130 -17.99 9.30 -2.12
CA ALA A 130 -17.64 8.24 -3.07
C ALA A 130 -16.16 7.81 -3.00
N GLU A 131 -15.24 8.77 -2.83
CA GLU A 131 -13.81 8.48 -2.73
C GLU A 131 -13.47 7.82 -1.39
N VAL A 132 -14.05 8.32 -0.30
CA VAL A 132 -13.92 7.74 1.03
C VAL A 132 -14.50 6.31 1.07
N THR A 133 -15.63 6.08 0.40
CA THR A 133 -16.22 4.73 0.27
C THR A 133 -15.30 3.80 -0.51
N GLY A 134 -14.75 4.24 -1.65
CA GLY A 134 -13.80 3.46 -2.44
C GLY A 134 -12.54 3.07 -1.65
N MET A 135 -12.03 4.00 -0.83
CA MET A 135 -10.89 3.77 0.05
C MET A 135 -11.20 2.71 1.12
N LYS A 136 -12.36 2.80 1.80
CA LYS A 136 -12.84 1.79 2.75
C LYS A 136 -12.90 0.39 2.13
N THR A 137 -13.43 0.28 0.90
CA THR A 137 -13.51 -1.01 0.19
C THR A 137 -12.13 -1.56 -0.14
N SER A 138 -11.21 -0.72 -0.65
CA SER A 138 -9.85 -1.14 -0.98
C SER A 138 -9.09 -1.63 0.26
N LEU A 139 -9.25 -0.93 1.40
CA LEU A 139 -8.67 -1.29 2.69
C LEU A 139 -9.17 -2.63 3.21
N MET A 140 -10.48 -2.87 3.16
CA MET A 140 -11.05 -4.16 3.55
C MET A 140 -10.50 -5.30 2.68
N ARG A 141 -10.30 -5.05 1.39
CA ARG A 141 -9.71 -6.04 0.48
C ARG A 141 -8.25 -6.35 0.83
N LEU A 142 -7.45 -5.33 1.15
CA LEU A 142 -6.05 -5.51 1.57
C LEU A 142 -5.95 -6.30 2.88
N ALA A 143 -6.79 -5.98 3.86
CA ALA A 143 -6.89 -6.73 5.11
C ALA A 143 -7.19 -8.22 4.86
N ASP A 144 -8.16 -8.52 4.00
CA ASP A 144 -8.50 -9.90 3.62
C ASP A 144 -7.34 -10.64 2.91
N GLN A 145 -6.52 -9.93 2.12
CA GLN A 145 -5.33 -10.53 1.51
C GLN A 145 -4.24 -10.83 2.54
N LEU A 146 -4.00 -9.90 3.47
CA LEU A 146 -3.04 -10.11 4.56
C LEU A 146 -3.45 -11.29 5.46
N LEU A 147 -4.75 -11.42 5.77
CA LEU A 147 -5.29 -12.54 6.53
C LEU A 147 -4.99 -13.89 5.88
N ARG A 148 -5.22 -14.00 4.57
CA ARG A 148 -4.94 -15.23 3.81
C ARG A 148 -3.46 -15.58 3.82
N LEU A 149 -2.59 -14.59 3.63
CA LEU A 149 -1.13 -14.80 3.64
C LEU A 149 -0.62 -15.22 5.01
N LEU A 150 -1.10 -14.59 6.08
CA LEU A 150 -0.72 -14.94 7.45
C LEU A 150 -1.17 -16.35 7.81
N SER A 151 -2.42 -16.71 7.50
CA SER A 151 -2.95 -18.07 7.74
C SER A 151 -2.12 -19.13 6.99
N SER A 152 -1.82 -18.89 5.71
CA SER A 152 -0.96 -19.80 4.92
C SER A 152 0.45 -19.92 5.51
N SER A 153 1.04 -18.82 5.98
CA SER A 153 2.36 -18.83 6.61
C SER A 153 2.39 -19.65 7.90
N VAL A 154 1.38 -19.50 8.76
CA VAL A 154 1.29 -20.24 10.03
C VAL A 154 1.18 -21.73 9.78
N GLU A 155 0.31 -22.15 8.86
CA GLU A 155 0.10 -23.56 8.53
C GLU A 155 1.38 -24.21 7.96
N THR A 156 2.10 -23.47 7.11
CA THR A 156 3.39 -23.91 6.57
C THR A 156 4.44 -24.10 7.67
N VAL A 157 4.48 -23.20 8.67
CA VAL A 157 5.39 -23.31 9.82
C VAL A 157 5.02 -24.50 10.70
N ARG A 158 3.72 -24.72 10.96
CA ARG A 158 3.23 -25.86 11.75
C ARG A 158 3.60 -27.20 11.09
N LEU A 159 3.31 -27.36 9.80
CA LEU A 159 3.63 -28.57 9.04
C LEU A 159 5.15 -28.85 9.02
N ARG A 160 5.98 -27.80 8.90
CA ARG A 160 7.44 -27.96 8.99
C ARG A 160 7.89 -28.49 10.35
N LYS A 161 7.29 -28.00 11.44
CA LYS A 161 7.62 -28.44 12.80
C LYS A 161 7.20 -29.89 13.05
N GLU A 162 6.03 -30.29 12.55
CA GLU A 162 5.58 -31.68 12.61
C GLU A 162 6.52 -32.61 11.84
N LEU A 163 6.93 -32.21 10.63
CA LEU A 163 7.92 -32.93 9.83
C LEU A 163 9.28 -33.08 10.54
N GLU A 164 9.72 -32.05 11.27
CA GLU A 164 10.96 -32.09 12.05
C GLU A 164 10.89 -33.08 13.22
N VAL A 165 9.75 -33.15 13.91
CA VAL A 165 9.51 -34.13 14.97
C VAL A 165 9.51 -35.55 14.41
N THR A 166 8.76 -35.80 13.32
CA THR A 166 8.72 -37.11 12.66
C THR A 166 10.11 -37.55 12.22
N ARG A 167 10.89 -36.64 11.61
CA ARG A 167 12.28 -36.90 11.23
C ARG A 167 13.12 -37.31 12.42
N THR A 168 13.03 -36.57 13.52
CA THR A 168 13.82 -36.84 14.73
C THR A 168 13.47 -38.22 15.30
N VAL A 169 12.19 -38.59 15.32
CA VAL A 169 11.75 -39.94 15.74
C VAL A 169 12.29 -41.02 14.80
N GLN A 170 12.24 -40.80 13.48
CA GLN A 170 12.77 -41.75 12.51
C GLN A 170 14.28 -41.94 12.65
N GLU A 171 15.04 -40.86 12.86
CA GLU A 171 16.50 -40.91 13.10
C GLU A 171 16.86 -41.62 14.42
N MET A 172 15.98 -41.61 15.43
CA MET A 172 16.16 -42.41 16.64
C MET A 172 15.88 -43.91 16.41
N LEU A 173 14.96 -44.25 15.51
CA LEU A 173 14.54 -45.63 15.25
C LEU A 173 15.43 -46.32 14.21
N VAL A 174 15.91 -45.58 13.22
CA VAL A 174 16.74 -46.05 12.10
C VAL A 174 18.07 -45.32 12.17
N PRO A 175 19.16 -46.01 12.56
CA PRO A 175 20.48 -45.38 12.60
C PRO A 175 20.87 -44.87 11.21
N VAL A 176 21.36 -43.64 11.14
CA VAL A 176 21.80 -43.03 9.86
C VAL A 176 23.02 -43.76 9.30
N LEU A 177 23.98 -44.08 10.17
CA LEU A 177 25.14 -44.88 9.84
C LEU A 177 25.32 -45.91 10.95
N ALA A 178 25.47 -47.18 10.59
CA ALA A 178 25.80 -48.22 11.53
C ALA A 178 26.79 -49.20 10.94
N GLU A 179 27.80 -49.54 11.73
CA GLU A 179 28.76 -50.58 11.45
C GLU A 179 28.75 -51.55 12.63
N GLY A 180 28.86 -52.83 12.33
CA GLY A 180 28.91 -53.85 13.37
C GLY A 180 29.47 -55.16 12.86
N ALA A 181 29.96 -55.95 13.81
CA ALA A 181 30.50 -57.27 13.55
C ALA A 181 29.68 -58.30 14.32
N HIS A 182 29.18 -59.31 13.62
CA HIS A 182 28.68 -60.54 14.22
C HIS A 182 29.71 -61.65 14.01
N ALA A 183 29.68 -62.69 14.84
CA ALA A 183 30.60 -63.83 14.75
C ALA A 183 30.67 -64.51 13.36
N ALA A 184 29.69 -64.26 12.48
CA ALA A 184 29.59 -64.85 11.15
C ALA A 184 29.76 -63.84 9.99
N PHE A 185 29.62 -62.53 10.22
CA PHE A 185 29.71 -61.51 9.17
C PHE A 185 29.84 -60.10 9.76
N ASP A 186 30.46 -59.20 9.01
CA ASP A 186 30.45 -57.76 9.27
C ASP A 186 29.35 -57.09 8.45
N TYR A 187 28.80 -55.99 8.97
CA TYR A 187 27.79 -55.19 8.28
C TYR A 187 28.08 -53.71 8.39
N ALA A 188 27.70 -52.98 7.35
CA ALA A 188 27.64 -51.53 7.30
C ALA A 188 26.31 -51.11 6.66
N ALA A 189 25.67 -50.10 7.22
CA ALA A 189 24.42 -49.53 6.72
C ALA A 189 24.51 -48.01 6.71
N ASP A 190 24.04 -47.40 5.64
CA ASP A 190 23.90 -45.96 5.44
C ASP A 190 22.47 -45.68 4.97
N HIS A 191 21.80 -44.73 5.60
CA HIS A 191 20.42 -44.34 5.31
C HIS A 191 20.32 -42.84 5.08
N ALA A 192 19.89 -42.46 3.86
CA ALA A 192 19.69 -41.08 3.47
C ALA A 192 18.31 -40.89 2.84
N SER A 193 17.43 -40.18 3.54
CA SER A 193 16.10 -39.83 3.03
C SER A 193 16.17 -38.70 2.00
N ALA A 194 15.43 -38.84 0.89
CA ALA A 194 15.30 -37.80 -0.14
C ALA A 194 14.47 -36.58 0.31
N ALA A 195 13.64 -36.74 1.34
CA ALA A 195 12.81 -35.70 1.95
C ALA A 195 13.03 -35.65 3.48
N SER A 196 12.20 -34.90 4.22
CA SER A 196 12.28 -34.81 5.68
C SER A 196 12.18 -36.17 6.38
N CYS A 197 11.42 -37.11 5.83
CA CYS A 197 11.24 -38.48 6.30
C CYS A 197 10.98 -39.43 5.12
N GLY A 198 11.45 -40.68 5.21
CA GLY A 198 11.44 -41.68 4.14
C GLY A 198 10.67 -42.95 4.51
N GLY A 199 10.31 -43.77 3.52
CA GLY A 199 9.67 -45.07 3.76
C GLY A 199 10.63 -46.21 4.08
N ASP A 200 11.94 -45.93 4.01
CA ASP A 200 12.99 -46.92 4.18
C ASP A 200 13.22 -47.18 5.67
N PHE A 201 13.23 -48.46 6.03
CA PHE A 201 13.49 -48.91 7.40
C PHE A 201 14.45 -50.08 7.38
N TRP A 202 15.46 -50.05 8.24
CA TRP A 202 16.39 -51.16 8.39
C TRP A 202 16.75 -51.40 9.86
N MET A 203 17.01 -52.65 10.22
CA MET A 203 17.47 -53.04 11.55
C MET A 203 18.30 -54.32 11.50
N VAL A 204 19.34 -54.38 12.34
CA VAL A 204 20.12 -55.59 12.59
C VAL A 204 20.07 -55.90 14.09
N ARG A 205 19.67 -57.12 14.46
CA ARG A 205 19.59 -57.54 15.86
C ARG A 205 20.08 -58.97 16.04
N ALA A 206 20.95 -59.22 17.03
CA ALA A 206 21.34 -60.57 17.42
C ALA A 206 20.16 -61.28 18.13
N LEU A 207 19.82 -62.49 17.69
CA LEU A 207 18.80 -63.34 18.32
C LEU A 207 19.44 -64.37 19.27
N SER A 208 20.64 -64.85 18.93
CA SER A 208 21.49 -65.75 19.72
C SER A 208 22.94 -65.61 19.22
N PRO A 209 23.97 -66.17 19.90
CA PRO A 209 25.36 -66.05 19.45
C PRO A 209 25.61 -66.49 18.00
N ASP A 210 24.75 -67.39 17.49
CA ASP A 210 24.89 -67.97 16.14
C ASP A 210 23.79 -67.50 15.16
N ARG A 211 22.91 -66.57 15.57
CA ARG A 211 21.77 -66.12 14.73
C ARG A 211 21.55 -64.63 14.81
N VAL A 212 21.47 -64.00 13.63
CA VAL A 212 21.15 -62.58 13.47
C VAL A 212 19.83 -62.44 12.71
N PHE A 213 19.04 -61.46 13.11
CA PHE A 213 17.90 -60.96 12.36
C PHE A 213 18.30 -59.67 11.66
N VAL A 214 18.18 -59.68 10.33
CA VAL A 214 18.36 -58.49 9.49
C VAL A 214 17.01 -58.22 8.84
N PHE A 215 16.54 -56.98 8.95
CA PHE A 215 15.30 -56.55 8.36
C PHE A 215 15.54 -55.27 7.57
N VAL A 216 15.06 -55.24 6.33
CA VAL A 216 15.07 -54.08 5.44
C VAL A 216 13.69 -54.02 4.81
N ALA A 217 13.06 -52.85 4.86
CA ALA A 217 11.75 -52.59 4.30
C ALA A 217 11.78 -51.24 3.57
N ASP A 218 10.99 -51.17 2.51
CA ASP A 218 10.71 -49.96 1.73
C ASP A 218 9.20 -49.83 1.66
N ALA A 219 8.66 -48.84 2.37
CA ALA A 219 7.25 -48.49 2.31
C ALA A 219 6.99 -47.63 1.07
N THR A 220 6.06 -48.09 0.21
CA THR A 220 5.72 -47.37 -1.03
C THR A 220 5.29 -45.92 -0.77
N GLY A 221 6.08 -44.95 -1.24
CA GLY A 221 5.81 -43.52 -1.12
C GLY A 221 6.96 -42.76 -0.48
N HIS A 222 6.71 -41.52 -0.03
CA HIS A 222 7.66 -40.72 0.74
C HIS A 222 6.93 -39.75 1.69
N GLY A 223 7.62 -39.32 2.76
CA GLY A 223 7.10 -38.38 3.75
C GLY A 223 6.40 -39.04 4.95
N VAL A 224 5.66 -38.25 5.73
CA VAL A 224 5.02 -38.66 6.99
C VAL A 224 4.14 -39.92 6.86
N PRO A 225 3.35 -40.13 5.77
CA PRO A 225 2.50 -41.32 5.69
C PRO A 225 3.25 -42.64 5.52
N SER A 226 4.51 -42.61 5.06
CA SER A 226 5.34 -43.79 4.81
C SER A 226 6.39 -44.05 5.89
N ALA A 227 6.68 -43.05 6.74
CA ALA A 227 7.66 -43.11 7.82
C ALA A 227 7.04 -43.55 9.15
#